data_AF-A0A8B3BT31-F1
#
_entry.id   AF-A0A8B3BT31-F1
#
_cell.length_a   1.000
_cell.length_b   1.000
_cell.length_c   1.000
_cell.angle_alpha   90.00
_cell.angle_beta   90.00
_cell.angle_gamma   90.00
#
_symmetry.space_group_name_H-M   'P 1'
#
loop_
_entity.id
_entity.type
_entity.pdbx_description
1 polymer ?
#
loop_
_entity_poly.entity_id
_entity_poly.type
_entity_poly.pdbx_seq_one_letter_code
_entity_poly.pdbx_strand_id
1 'polypeptide(L)'
;MGFRFRKSFKIAPGIKFNLNKNSHSFTFGGKGIHYTVNSDGKRTKSFGIPGSGLYYTATKNGKTKENKGKTMSKASNKSGGGCLSVIALLIMLSIALVVYSFLWIPAIPALIYCVVSKKFRPYRIRNTVICSIVFATSLIIFIWLGSPSELNSISAEWGKEEFNIGDVTEVKITPSPSDAKIESLELSENNIADLEYKDGKAVITFTGSGNASLFFTANGEIKSSSKTITVIDPEEEARIKAEEEERIRLEQEAQAAEQARIEQEQAAAAEQERIAQEQAAAQAAQEQAAQQSQDDPIVYITNTGAKYHSAGCRTLKSKIEKHLSEVRGVYEPCGICHPPQ
;
A
#
# COMPACT_ATOMS: atom_id res chain seq x y z
N MET A 1 -46.90 -15.01 3.77
CA MET A 1 -46.34 -14.46 5.02
C MET A 1 -45.44 -13.28 4.67
N GLY A 2 -45.69 -12.08 5.20
CA GLY A 2 -44.95 -10.87 4.78
C GLY A 2 -43.62 -10.69 5.52
N PHE A 3 -42.54 -10.45 4.79
CA PHE A 3 -41.24 -10.09 5.36
C PHE A 3 -41.32 -8.76 6.14
N ARG A 4 -40.95 -8.78 7.42
CA ARG A 4 -40.88 -7.59 8.29
C ARG A 4 -39.42 -7.13 8.36
N PHE A 5 -39.10 -5.98 7.77
CA PHE A 5 -37.78 -5.37 7.87
C PHE A 5 -37.67 -4.54 9.16
N ARG A 6 -36.76 -4.94 10.05
CA ARG A 6 -36.34 -4.20 11.24
C ARG A 6 -34.85 -4.39 11.42
N LYS A 7 -34.08 -3.29 11.42
CA LYS A 7 -32.63 -3.35 11.62
C LYS A 7 -32.20 -2.29 12.65
N SER A 8 -31.50 -2.71 13.69
CA SER A 8 -30.97 -1.82 14.73
C SER A 8 -29.45 -1.80 14.71
N PHE A 9 -28.86 -0.61 14.66
CA PHE A 9 -27.42 -0.37 14.65
C PHE A 9 -27.00 0.38 15.91
N LYS A 10 -25.88 -0.02 16.53
CA LYS A 10 -25.25 0.73 17.61
C LYS A 10 -24.24 1.70 16.99
N ILE A 11 -24.37 2.98 17.28
CA ILE A 11 -23.46 4.02 16.75
C ILE A 11 -22.34 4.30 17.76
N ALA A 12 -22.69 4.36 19.05
CA ALA A 12 -21.77 4.57 20.16
C ALA A 12 -22.33 3.92 21.45
N PRO A 13 -21.53 3.75 22.52
CA PRO A 13 -22.03 3.30 23.82
C PRO A 13 -23.19 4.19 24.29
N GLY A 14 -24.39 3.60 24.44
CA GLY A 14 -25.60 4.33 24.85
C GLY A 14 -26.39 4.99 23.72
N ILE A 15 -25.98 4.92 22.45
CA ILE A 15 -26.75 5.47 21.32
C ILE A 15 -27.05 4.38 20.28
N LYS A 16 -28.34 4.19 19.99
CA LYS A 16 -28.83 3.20 19.03
C LYS A 16 -29.72 3.86 17.98
N PHE A 17 -29.55 3.44 16.75
CA PHE A 17 -30.44 3.80 15.65
C PHE A 17 -31.24 2.57 15.21
N ASN A 18 -32.55 2.73 15.06
CA ASN A 18 -33.47 1.66 14.67
C ASN A 18 -34.21 2.06 13.39
N LEU A 19 -34.13 1.21 12.38
CA LEU A 19 -34.80 1.36 11.10
C LEU A 19 -35.95 0.33 11.03
N ASN A 20 -37.18 0.84 10.92
CA ASN A 20 -38.39 0.08 10.62
C ASN A 20 -38.88 0.38 9.20
N LYS A 21 -39.79 -0.43 8.67
CA LYS A 21 -40.37 -0.29 7.32
C LYS A 21 -40.85 1.13 6.97
N ASN A 22 -41.46 1.85 7.91
CA ASN A 22 -42.05 3.17 7.68
C ASN A 22 -41.49 4.27 8.60
N SER A 23 -40.53 3.96 9.48
CA SER A 23 -40.06 4.92 10.48
C SER A 23 -38.62 4.61 10.91
N HIS A 24 -37.95 5.65 11.40
CA HIS A 24 -36.63 5.52 12.01
C HIS A 24 -36.67 6.13 13.41
N SER A 25 -35.99 5.51 14.37
CA SER A 25 -35.93 6.00 15.75
C SER A 25 -34.51 6.00 16.29
N PHE A 26 -34.19 7.03 17.05
CA PHE A 26 -32.96 7.11 17.82
C PHE A 26 -33.26 6.87 19.31
N THR A 27 -32.48 6.00 19.93
CA THR A 27 -32.50 5.75 21.37
C THR A 27 -31.19 6.23 21.98
N PHE A 28 -31.31 7.09 22.99
CA PHE A 28 -30.21 7.63 23.78
C PHE A 28 -30.36 7.16 25.22
N GLY A 29 -29.34 6.48 25.76
CA GLY A 29 -29.28 6.09 27.16
C GLY A 29 -28.64 4.72 27.44
N GLY A 30 -28.06 4.59 28.64
CA GLY A 30 -27.33 3.41 29.15
C GLY A 30 -28.12 2.60 30.17
N LYS A 31 -27.44 1.78 30.98
CA LYS A 31 -28.06 0.92 32.00
C LYS A 31 -28.97 1.74 32.93
N GLY A 32 -30.29 1.54 32.81
CA GLY A 32 -31.30 2.13 33.68
C GLY A 32 -32.03 3.36 33.16
N ILE A 33 -31.55 4.04 32.11
CA ILE A 33 -32.25 5.20 31.54
C ILE A 33 -32.21 5.12 30.02
N HIS A 34 -33.37 5.15 29.37
CA HIS A 34 -33.48 5.17 27.91
C HIS A 34 -34.49 6.22 27.46
N TYR A 35 -34.09 7.02 26.48
CA TYR A 35 -34.95 7.97 25.80
C TYR A 35 -34.98 7.67 24.31
N THR A 36 -36.15 7.33 23.78
CA THR A 36 -36.33 6.98 22.38
C THR A 36 -37.21 8.01 21.68
N VAL A 37 -36.76 8.49 20.52
CA VAL A 37 -37.49 9.40 19.65
C VAL A 37 -37.68 8.71 18.30
N ASN A 38 -38.93 8.54 17.88
CA ASN A 38 -39.29 7.95 16.60
C ASN A 38 -39.77 9.03 15.62
N SER A 39 -39.51 8.83 14.32
CA SER A 39 -39.95 9.72 13.23
C SER A 39 -41.47 9.87 13.14
N ASP A 40 -42.25 8.90 13.66
CA ASP A 40 -43.71 8.99 13.75
C ASP A 40 -44.20 9.90 14.89
N GLY A 41 -43.30 10.61 15.57
CA GLY A 41 -43.61 11.51 16.68
C GLY A 41 -43.81 10.81 18.02
N LYS A 42 -43.66 9.48 18.11
CA LYS A 42 -43.66 8.74 19.39
C LYS A 42 -42.37 9.02 20.15
N ARG A 43 -42.50 9.39 21.43
CA ARG A 43 -41.37 9.59 22.35
C ARG A 43 -41.55 8.74 23.60
N THR A 44 -40.57 7.89 23.90
CA THR A 44 -40.61 6.98 25.05
C THR A 44 -39.48 7.31 26.01
N LYS A 45 -39.82 7.56 27.26
CA LYS A 45 -38.89 7.74 28.38
C LYS A 45 -39.01 6.52 29.29
N SER A 46 -37.90 5.85 29.53
CA SER A 46 -37.82 4.68 30.40
C SER A 46 -36.76 4.93 31.47
N PHE A 47 -37.14 4.75 32.73
CA PHE A 47 -36.26 4.84 33.89
C PHE A 47 -36.41 3.55 34.70
N GLY A 48 -35.31 2.93 35.10
CA GLY A 48 -35.31 1.69 35.84
C GLY A 48 -34.03 1.55 36.67
N ILE A 49 -34.19 1.10 37.91
CA ILE A 49 -33.07 0.90 38.82
C ILE A 49 -32.54 -0.52 38.59
N PRO A 50 -31.25 -0.70 38.22
CA PRO A 50 -30.69 -2.02 37.94
C PRO A 50 -30.77 -2.94 39.17
N GLY A 51 -31.30 -4.15 39.01
CA GLY A 51 -31.31 -5.17 40.07
C GLY A 51 -32.49 -5.11 41.06
N SER A 52 -33.35 -4.09 41.02
CA SER A 52 -34.51 -3.97 41.94
C SER A 52 -35.85 -4.39 41.33
N GLY A 53 -35.91 -4.64 40.01
CA GLY A 53 -37.15 -4.97 39.30
C GLY A 53 -38.11 -3.79 39.07
N LEU A 54 -37.82 -2.61 39.62
CA LEU A 54 -38.63 -1.40 39.40
C LEU A 54 -38.26 -0.72 38.08
N TYR A 55 -39.25 -0.60 37.19
CA TYR A 55 -39.14 0.14 35.94
C TYR A 55 -40.38 1.01 35.72
N TYR A 56 -40.15 2.23 35.25
CA TYR A 56 -41.19 3.16 34.80
C TYR A 56 -40.97 3.48 33.34
N THR A 57 -42.01 3.29 32.51
CA THR A 57 -41.98 3.69 31.10
C THR A 57 -43.15 4.61 30.80
N ALA A 58 -42.85 5.76 30.21
CA ALA A 58 -43.84 6.71 29.73
C ALA A 58 -43.67 6.89 28.22
N THR A 59 -44.72 6.54 27.46
CA THR A 59 -44.74 6.73 26.01
C THR A 59 -45.77 7.81 25.66
N LYS A 60 -45.33 8.87 24.98
CA LYS A 60 -46.19 9.90 24.42
C LYS A 60 -46.33 9.66 22.92
N ASN A 61 -47.54 9.33 22.48
CA ASN A 61 -47.84 9.12 21.07
C ASN A 61 -47.97 10.48 20.35
N GLY A 62 -47.23 10.66 19.27
CA GLY A 62 -47.43 11.76 18.34
C GLY A 62 -48.65 11.48 17.47
N LYS A 63 -49.71 12.27 17.66
CA LYS A 63 -50.89 12.48 16.81
C LYS A 63 -51.44 11.23 16.08
N THR A 64 -52.54 10.69 16.60
CA THR A 64 -53.51 9.91 15.83
C THR A 64 -53.99 10.74 14.63
N LYS A 65 -53.85 10.22 13.41
CA LYS A 65 -54.59 10.76 12.25
C LYS A 65 -56.06 10.39 12.45
N GLU A 66 -56.79 11.27 13.12
CA GLU A 66 -58.24 11.20 13.22
C GLU A 66 -58.84 11.77 11.94
N ASN A 67 -59.72 10.99 11.33
CA ASN A 67 -60.40 11.30 10.08
C ASN A 67 -61.90 11.45 10.40
N LYS A 68 -62.53 12.53 9.92
CA LYS A 68 -63.89 13.08 10.17
C LYS A 68 -63.95 14.16 11.27
N GLY A 69 -64.60 15.31 11.09
CA GLY A 69 -65.51 15.75 10.03
C GLY A 69 -65.68 17.27 9.99
N LYS A 70 -66.49 17.69 9.00
CA LYS A 70 -66.75 19.06 8.52
C LYS A 70 -67.03 20.11 9.61
N THR A 71 -66.36 21.25 9.52
CA THR A 71 -66.98 22.59 9.69
C THR A 71 -66.16 23.63 8.92
N MET A 72 -66.87 24.45 8.13
CA MET A 72 -66.32 25.52 7.30
C MET A 72 -65.71 26.64 8.17
N SER A 73 -64.49 27.07 7.86
CA SER A 73 -64.16 28.50 7.88
C SER A 73 -62.91 28.82 7.07
N LYS A 74 -63.13 29.75 6.12
CA LYS A 74 -62.21 30.69 5.49
C LYS A 74 -60.93 30.14 4.84
N ALA A 75 -60.99 30.11 3.52
CA ALA A 75 -59.83 30.09 2.64
C ALA A 75 -58.82 31.16 3.06
N SER A 76 -57.69 30.71 3.59
CA SER A 76 -56.42 31.39 3.40
C SER A 76 -55.56 30.41 2.62
N ASN A 77 -55.13 30.82 1.43
CA ASN A 77 -54.14 30.08 0.66
C ASN A 77 -52.85 30.05 1.48
N LYS A 78 -52.69 29.00 2.28
CA LYS A 78 -51.41 28.63 2.86
C LYS A 78 -50.86 27.51 2.00
N SER A 79 -50.34 27.88 0.83
CA SER A 79 -49.51 26.98 0.05
C SER A 79 -48.36 26.55 0.95
N GLY A 80 -48.27 25.25 1.20
CA GLY A 80 -47.15 24.64 1.92
C GLY A 80 -45.87 24.92 1.14
N GLY A 81 -45.24 26.05 1.42
CA GLY A 81 -43.91 26.36 0.96
C GLY A 81 -42.97 25.41 1.68
N GLY A 82 -42.66 24.29 1.03
CA GLY A 82 -41.55 23.43 1.42
C GLY A 82 -40.23 24.20 1.39
N CYS A 83 -39.12 23.47 1.54
CA CYS A 83 -37.75 24.01 1.52
C CYS A 83 -37.50 25.09 0.44
N LEU A 84 -38.14 25.01 -0.73
CA LEU A 84 -38.10 26.02 -1.80
C LEU A 84 -38.56 27.42 -1.39
N SER A 85 -39.58 27.57 -0.54
CA SER A 85 -40.03 28.89 -0.06
C SER A 85 -39.06 29.50 0.94
N VAL A 86 -38.36 28.66 1.71
CA VAL A 86 -37.32 29.11 2.64
C VAL A 86 -36.09 29.55 1.86
N ILE A 87 -35.68 28.78 0.85
CA ILE A 87 -34.58 29.14 -0.06
C ILE A 87 -34.90 30.46 -0.79
N ALA A 88 -36.11 30.62 -1.32
CA ALA A 88 -36.53 31.87 -1.97
C ALA A 88 -36.50 33.07 -1.00
N LEU A 89 -36.91 32.89 0.25
CA LEU A 89 -36.84 33.94 1.28
C LEU A 89 -35.40 34.30 1.62
N LEU A 90 -34.50 33.31 1.72
CA LEU A 90 -33.08 33.53 1.96
C LEU A 90 -32.40 34.26 0.79
N ILE A 91 -32.77 33.93 -0.45
CA ILE A 91 -32.30 34.63 -1.66
C ILE A 91 -32.83 36.06 -1.70
N MET A 92 -34.10 36.28 -1.36
CA MET A 92 -34.65 37.64 -1.28
C MET A 92 -33.98 38.47 -0.18
N LEU A 93 -33.66 37.85 0.96
CA LEU A 93 -32.94 38.48 2.05
C LEU A 93 -31.49 38.81 1.66
N SER A 94 -30.81 37.92 0.93
CA SER A 94 -29.44 38.18 0.46
C SER A 94 -29.41 39.30 -0.58
N ILE A 95 -30.36 39.32 -1.53
CA ILE A 95 -30.52 40.43 -2.49
C ILE A 95 -30.80 41.74 -1.74
N ALA A 96 -31.66 41.73 -0.72
CA ALA A 96 -31.95 42.91 0.08
C ALA A 96 -30.71 43.44 0.82
N LEU A 97 -29.82 42.57 1.30
CA LEU A 97 -28.55 42.95 1.94
C LEU A 97 -27.58 43.58 0.93
N VAL A 98 -27.46 43.02 -0.27
CA VAL A 98 -26.63 43.60 -1.34
C VAL A 98 -27.17 44.96 -1.75
N VAL A 99 -28.48 45.10 -1.95
CA VAL A 99 -29.12 46.39 -2.26
C VAL A 99 -28.90 47.39 -1.14
N TYR A 100 -29.01 46.96 0.14
CA TYR A 100 -28.73 47.78 1.31
C TYR A 100 -27.30 48.32 1.33
N SER A 101 -26.34 47.53 0.86
CA SER A 101 -24.94 47.92 0.72
C SER A 101 -24.72 49.11 -0.22
N PHE A 102 -25.66 49.43 -1.12
CA PHE A 102 -25.59 50.57 -2.03
C PHE A 102 -26.47 51.77 -1.59
N LEU A 103 -27.19 51.67 -0.48
CA LEU A 103 -28.07 52.75 0.00
C LEU A 103 -27.31 53.99 0.51
N TRP A 104 -26.00 53.93 0.72
CA TRP A 104 -25.19 55.11 1.05
C TRP A 104 -25.12 56.12 -0.10
N ILE A 105 -25.22 55.66 -1.36
CA ILE A 105 -25.18 56.51 -2.57
C ILE A 105 -26.31 57.56 -2.56
N PRO A 106 -27.61 57.19 -2.43
CA PRO A 106 -28.69 58.16 -2.30
C PRO A 106 -28.77 58.83 -0.91
N ALA A 107 -28.17 58.24 0.13
CA ALA A 107 -28.14 58.84 1.46
C ALA A 107 -27.27 60.10 1.52
N ILE A 108 -26.22 60.21 0.69
CA ILE A 108 -25.34 61.40 0.64
C ILE A 108 -26.11 62.68 0.25
N PRO A 109 -26.82 62.75 -0.91
CA PRO A 109 -27.62 63.94 -1.26
C PRO A 109 -28.74 64.24 -0.26
N ALA A 110 -29.36 63.19 0.30
CA ALA A 110 -30.41 63.34 1.31
C ALA A 110 -29.88 63.95 2.61
N LEU A 111 -28.69 63.54 3.07
CA LEU A 111 -28.01 64.14 4.22
C LEU A 111 -27.68 65.62 3.97
N ILE A 112 -27.10 65.93 2.82
CA ILE A 112 -26.78 67.32 2.44
C ILE A 112 -28.06 68.16 2.42
N TYR A 113 -29.15 67.65 1.83
CA TYR A 113 -30.45 68.32 1.80
C TYR A 113 -31.06 68.50 3.19
N CYS A 114 -31.02 67.51 4.08
CA CYS A 114 -31.51 67.60 5.46
C CYS A 114 -30.69 68.58 6.31
N VAL A 115 -29.39 68.73 6.03
CA VAL A 115 -28.52 69.69 6.71
C VAL A 115 -28.71 71.11 6.17
N VAL A 116 -28.93 71.31 4.87
CA VAL A 116 -29.05 72.67 4.29
C VAL A 116 -30.48 73.22 4.35
N SER A 117 -31.49 72.37 4.21
CA SER A 117 -32.88 72.82 4.15
C SER A 117 -33.41 73.27 5.53
N LYS A 118 -33.92 74.51 5.59
CA LYS A 118 -34.52 75.10 6.81
C LYS A 118 -36.02 74.76 6.98
N LYS A 119 -36.61 74.00 6.05
CA LYS A 119 -38.06 73.83 5.87
C LYS A 119 -38.74 72.90 6.89
N PHE A 120 -37.99 72.02 7.58
CA PHE A 120 -38.53 71.03 8.53
C PHE A 120 -37.78 70.99 9.86
N ARG A 121 -37.74 72.12 10.60
CA ARG A 121 -37.07 72.21 11.93
C ARG A 121 -37.46 71.14 12.96
N PRO A 122 -38.74 70.74 13.16
CA PRO A 122 -39.09 69.82 14.25
C PRO A 122 -38.61 68.37 14.03
N TYR A 123 -38.37 67.97 12.78
CA TYR A 123 -37.96 66.61 12.43
C TYR A 123 -36.54 66.53 11.84
N ARG A 124 -35.86 67.67 11.69
CA ARG A 124 -34.52 67.76 11.10
C ARG A 124 -33.50 66.90 11.82
N ILE A 125 -33.44 66.99 13.16
CA ILE A 125 -32.50 66.20 13.97
C ILE A 125 -32.79 64.70 13.80
N ARG A 126 -34.06 64.29 13.91
CA ARG A 126 -34.46 62.88 13.74
C ARG A 126 -34.12 62.34 12.36
N ASN A 127 -34.42 63.08 11.30
CA ASN A 127 -34.19 62.63 9.92
C ASN A 127 -32.68 62.60 9.59
N THR A 128 -31.90 63.59 10.06
CA THR A 128 -30.45 63.59 9.90
C THR A 128 -29.81 62.40 10.64
N VAL A 129 -30.28 62.08 11.86
CA VAL A 129 -29.80 60.92 12.63
C VAL A 129 -30.13 59.59 11.92
N ILE A 130 -31.34 59.44 11.38
CA ILE A 130 -31.73 58.24 10.63
C ILE A 130 -30.85 58.07 9.38
N CYS A 131 -30.69 59.14 8.58
CA CYS A 131 -29.86 59.09 7.38
C CYS A 131 -28.38 58.85 7.69
N SER A 132 -27.85 59.39 8.79
CA SER A 132 -26.46 59.15 9.19
C SER A 132 -26.23 57.73 9.65
N ILE A 133 -27.20 57.14 10.37
CA ILE A 133 -27.16 55.72 10.77
C ILE A 133 -27.16 54.84 9.53
N VAL A 134 -28.11 55.05 8.60
CA VAL A 134 -28.21 54.26 7.36
C VAL A 134 -26.93 54.37 6.52
N PHE A 135 -26.35 55.58 6.41
CA PHE A 135 -25.08 55.79 5.73
C PHE A 135 -23.94 55.01 6.38
N ALA A 136 -23.77 55.11 7.70
CA ALA A 136 -22.71 54.43 8.42
C ALA A 136 -22.84 52.90 8.33
N THR A 137 -24.04 52.35 8.55
CA THR A 137 -24.26 50.90 8.55
C THR A 137 -24.15 50.31 7.14
N SER A 138 -24.64 50.99 6.10
CA SER A 138 -24.50 50.53 4.71
C SER A 138 -23.05 50.60 4.23
N LEU A 139 -22.29 51.63 4.62
CA LEU A 139 -20.87 51.76 4.30
C LEU A 139 -20.02 50.71 5.02
N ILE A 140 -20.30 50.42 6.30
CA ILE A 140 -19.63 49.33 7.02
C ILE A 140 -19.90 47.99 6.35
N ILE A 141 -21.15 47.70 5.99
CA ILE A 141 -21.52 46.46 5.29
C ILE A 141 -20.84 46.38 3.92
N PHE A 142 -20.77 47.47 3.17
CA PHE A 142 -20.07 47.54 1.88
C PHE A 142 -18.58 47.27 1.99
N ILE A 143 -17.93 47.84 3.01
CA ILE A 143 -16.51 47.57 3.29
C ILE A 143 -16.32 46.10 3.66
N TRP A 144 -17.19 45.55 4.52
CA TRP A 144 -17.11 44.16 4.98
C TRP A 144 -17.36 43.13 3.86
N LEU A 145 -18.23 43.46 2.90
CA LEU A 145 -18.48 42.64 1.69
C LEU A 145 -17.39 42.79 0.63
N GLY A 146 -16.69 43.93 0.59
CA GLY A 146 -15.67 44.25 -0.42
C GLY A 146 -14.24 43.91 0.00
N SER A 147 -14.01 43.50 1.25
CA SER A 147 -12.70 43.05 1.69
C SER A 147 -12.30 41.78 0.94
N PRO A 148 -11.17 41.78 0.19
CA PRO A 148 -10.67 40.56 -0.41
C PRO A 148 -10.34 39.57 0.70
N SER A 149 -10.67 38.30 0.47
CA SER A 149 -10.35 37.25 1.42
C SER A 149 -8.84 37.11 1.56
N GLU A 150 -8.34 37.22 2.79
CA GLU A 150 -6.95 36.90 3.11
C GLU A 150 -6.69 35.41 2.89
N LEU A 151 -5.48 35.11 2.44
CA LEU A 151 -5.05 33.77 2.13
C LEU A 151 -4.90 33.00 3.45
N ASN A 152 -5.55 31.84 3.59
CA ASN A 152 -5.51 31.06 4.84
C ASN A 152 -4.57 29.86 4.73
N SER A 153 -4.58 29.21 3.57
CA SER A 153 -3.73 28.04 3.31
C SER A 153 -3.48 27.87 1.82
N ILE A 154 -2.40 27.16 1.51
CA ILE A 154 -2.03 26.79 0.16
C ILE A 154 -1.85 25.28 0.09
N SER A 155 -2.47 24.69 -0.93
CA SER A 155 -2.19 23.32 -1.31
C SER A 155 -1.31 23.29 -2.55
N ALA A 156 -0.31 22.41 -2.52
CA ALA A 156 0.59 22.14 -3.62
C ALA A 156 0.44 20.67 -4.02
N GLU A 157 0.05 20.43 -5.27
CA GLU A 157 -0.10 19.08 -5.81
C GLU A 157 1.16 18.69 -6.57
N TRP A 158 2.01 17.91 -5.90
CA TRP A 158 3.21 17.31 -6.49
C TRP A 158 2.80 16.00 -7.15
N GLY A 159 2.60 16.00 -8.47
CA GLY A 159 2.07 14.85 -9.20
C GLY A 159 2.96 13.60 -9.13
N LYS A 160 4.28 13.76 -8.98
CA LYS A 160 5.27 12.69 -8.85
C LYS A 160 6.24 13.01 -7.71
N GLU A 161 6.88 11.99 -7.16
CA GLU A 161 7.82 12.08 -6.02
C GLU A 161 9.29 11.87 -6.44
N GLU A 162 9.52 11.42 -7.67
CA GLU A 162 10.83 11.12 -8.25
C GLU A 162 11.04 11.95 -9.52
N PHE A 163 12.18 12.64 -9.59
CA PHE A 163 12.56 13.49 -10.73
C PHE A 163 14.04 13.28 -11.08
N ASN A 164 14.41 13.53 -12.32
CA ASN A 164 15.81 13.55 -12.74
C ASN A 164 16.38 14.97 -12.64
N ILE A 165 17.71 15.07 -12.53
CA ILE A 165 18.39 16.36 -12.69
C ILE A 165 18.06 16.97 -14.05
N GLY A 166 17.66 18.24 -14.06
CA GLY A 166 17.28 18.98 -15.26
C GLY A 166 15.79 18.89 -15.61
N ASP A 167 15.00 18.07 -14.90
CA ASP A 167 13.56 18.01 -15.11
C ASP A 167 12.89 19.32 -14.65
N VAL A 168 11.95 19.80 -15.47
CA VAL A 168 11.14 20.98 -15.20
C VAL A 168 9.70 20.54 -14.91
N THR A 169 9.19 20.86 -13.74
CA THR A 169 7.84 20.48 -13.32
C THR A 169 6.98 21.69 -13.00
N GLU A 170 5.79 21.74 -13.59
CA GLU A 170 4.75 22.70 -13.22
C GLU A 170 3.97 22.17 -12.01
N VAL A 171 4.12 22.83 -10.86
CA VAL A 171 3.33 22.54 -9.66
C VAL A 171 2.12 23.46 -9.64
N LYS A 172 0.93 22.84 -9.57
CA LYS A 172 -0.32 23.59 -9.42
C LYS A 172 -0.48 23.99 -7.96
N ILE A 173 -0.71 25.28 -7.77
CA ILE A 173 -0.90 25.89 -6.46
C ILE A 173 -2.33 26.38 -6.36
N THR A 174 -3.09 25.82 -5.44
CA THR A 174 -4.48 26.24 -5.19
C THR A 174 -4.54 27.03 -3.90
N PRO A 175 -4.79 28.35 -3.95
CA PRO A 175 -5.02 29.15 -2.75
C PRO A 175 -6.41 28.83 -2.17
N SER A 176 -6.50 28.82 -0.84
CA SER A 176 -7.76 28.73 -0.12
C SER A 176 -7.95 29.97 0.75
N PRO A 177 -9.04 30.75 0.56
CA PRO A 177 -10.10 30.62 -0.46
C PRO A 177 -9.63 30.99 -1.88
N SER A 178 -10.38 30.55 -2.90
CA SER A 178 -10.01 30.66 -4.33
C SER A 178 -9.81 32.09 -4.85
N ASP A 179 -10.37 33.07 -4.15
CA ASP A 179 -10.36 34.48 -4.54
C ASP A 179 -9.14 35.24 -3.96
N ALA A 180 -8.30 34.56 -3.16
CA ALA A 180 -7.11 35.13 -2.56
C ALA A 180 -5.95 35.19 -3.56
N LYS A 181 -5.32 36.37 -3.69
CA LYS A 181 -4.18 36.61 -4.58
C LYS A 181 -2.87 36.25 -3.88
N ILE A 182 -2.04 35.44 -4.52
CA ILE A 182 -0.66 35.15 -4.09
C ILE A 182 0.26 36.21 -4.68
N GLU A 183 0.91 37.02 -3.84
CA GLU A 183 1.80 38.09 -4.29
C GLU A 183 3.25 37.62 -4.38
N SER A 184 3.69 36.76 -3.46
CA SER A 184 4.98 36.11 -3.49
C SER A 184 4.88 34.64 -3.13
N LEU A 185 5.72 33.84 -3.77
CA LEU A 185 5.85 32.42 -3.50
C LEU A 185 7.35 32.09 -3.44
N GLU A 186 7.77 31.58 -2.28
CA GLU A 186 9.14 31.16 -2.04
C GLU A 186 9.17 29.65 -1.83
N LEU A 187 10.21 29.01 -2.35
CA LEU A 187 10.53 27.63 -2.04
C LEU A 187 11.42 27.61 -0.79
N SER A 188 11.20 26.61 0.07
CA SER A 188 12.08 26.32 1.20
C SER A 188 13.55 26.25 0.77
N GLU A 189 14.47 26.85 1.53
CA GLU A 189 15.92 26.78 1.26
C GLU A 189 16.38 25.34 0.99
N ASN A 190 16.82 25.10 -0.24
CA ASN A 190 17.24 23.80 -0.71
C ASN A 190 18.34 23.96 -1.76
N ASN A 191 19.32 23.06 -1.76
CA ASN A 191 20.40 23.04 -2.77
C ASN A 191 20.05 22.14 -3.97
N ILE A 192 18.76 21.77 -4.12
CA ILE A 192 18.31 20.69 -5.00
C ILE A 192 17.37 21.20 -6.10
N ALA A 193 16.58 22.24 -5.85
CA ALA A 193 15.59 22.72 -6.81
C ALA A 193 15.43 24.23 -6.75
N ASP A 194 15.39 24.85 -7.92
CA ASP A 194 15.13 26.27 -8.11
C ASP A 194 13.65 26.48 -8.46
N LEU A 195 13.04 27.52 -7.89
CA LEU A 195 11.66 27.91 -8.15
C LEU A 195 11.60 29.17 -9.01
N GLU A 196 10.89 29.08 -10.13
CA GLU A 196 10.47 30.24 -10.91
C GLU A 196 8.95 30.35 -10.89
N TYR A 197 8.42 31.45 -10.34
CA TYR A 197 6.99 31.72 -10.30
C TYR A 197 6.60 32.73 -11.38
N LYS A 198 5.86 32.26 -12.39
CA LYS A 198 5.36 33.08 -13.50
C LYS A 198 3.86 32.83 -13.68
N ASP A 199 3.08 33.90 -13.79
CA ASP A 199 1.66 33.88 -14.15
C ASP A 199 0.77 32.92 -13.33
N GLY A 200 1.01 32.80 -12.02
CA GLY A 200 0.21 31.93 -11.15
C GLY A 200 0.61 30.45 -11.17
N LYS A 201 1.71 30.12 -11.85
CA LYS A 201 2.29 28.77 -11.91
C LYS A 201 3.67 28.75 -11.26
N ALA A 202 3.92 27.75 -10.41
CA ALA A 202 5.24 27.45 -9.90
C ALA A 202 5.93 26.46 -10.83
N VAL A 203 6.99 26.92 -11.50
CA VAL A 203 7.86 26.08 -12.32
C VAL A 203 9.09 25.74 -11.49
N ILE A 204 9.28 24.46 -11.22
CA ILE A 204 10.42 23.97 -10.43
C ILE A 204 11.40 23.29 -11.37
N THR A 205 12.68 23.64 -11.23
CA THR A 205 13.79 23.04 -11.96
C THR A 205 14.71 22.35 -10.95
N PHE A 206 14.97 21.05 -11.12
CA PHE A 206 15.85 20.31 -10.22
C PHE A 206 17.30 20.39 -10.70
N THR A 207 18.19 20.99 -9.90
CA THR A 207 19.59 21.25 -10.25
C THR A 207 20.58 20.38 -9.49
N GLY A 208 20.19 19.80 -8.35
CA GLY A 208 21.03 18.89 -7.55
C GLY A 208 20.37 17.53 -7.33
N SER A 209 21.18 16.49 -7.09
CA SER A 209 20.69 15.16 -6.69
C SER A 209 20.53 15.02 -5.17
N GLY A 210 19.62 14.15 -4.75
CA GLY A 210 19.40 13.80 -3.35
C GLY A 210 17.94 13.93 -2.90
N ASN A 211 17.73 13.74 -1.60
CA ASN A 211 16.42 13.80 -0.97
C ASN A 211 16.19 15.19 -0.36
N ALA A 212 15.16 15.90 -0.79
CA ALA A 212 14.76 17.19 -0.22
C ALA A 212 13.30 17.17 0.21
N SER A 213 13.01 17.72 1.39
CA SER A 213 11.63 18.01 1.80
C SER A 213 11.28 19.42 1.37
N LEU A 214 10.54 19.54 0.27
CA LEU A 214 10.14 20.83 -0.31
C LEU A 214 8.80 21.28 0.29
N PHE A 215 8.72 22.56 0.64
CA PHE A 215 7.47 23.25 0.96
C PHE A 215 7.50 24.65 0.37
N PHE A 216 6.32 25.19 0.07
CA PHE A 216 6.18 26.56 -0.39
C PHE A 216 5.77 27.45 0.77
N THR A 217 6.28 28.68 0.77
CA THR A 217 5.83 29.76 1.64
C THR A 217 5.26 30.86 0.78
N ALA A 218 3.99 31.21 0.98
CA ALA A 218 3.39 32.35 0.30
C ALA A 218 3.22 33.54 1.22
N ASN A 219 3.44 34.73 0.64
CA ASN A 219 3.36 36.02 1.32
C ASN A 219 4.20 36.06 2.62
N GLY A 220 5.27 35.24 2.70
CA GLY A 220 6.19 35.16 3.84
C GLY A 220 5.68 34.42 5.09
N GLU A 221 4.38 34.19 5.24
CA GLU A 221 3.80 33.65 6.48
C GLU A 221 3.12 32.28 6.33
N ILE A 222 2.57 31.96 5.15
CA ILE A 222 1.69 30.80 4.97
C ILE A 222 2.46 29.66 4.31
N LYS A 223 2.68 28.58 5.07
CA LYS A 223 3.40 27.40 4.61
C LYS A 223 2.45 26.35 4.04
N SER A 224 2.82 25.74 2.92
CA SER A 224 2.15 24.57 2.36
C SER A 224 2.53 23.30 3.12
N SER A 225 1.81 22.20 2.84
CA SER A 225 2.27 20.87 3.21
C SER A 225 3.66 20.59 2.62
N SER A 226 4.54 20.02 3.43
CA SER A 226 5.84 19.54 2.97
C SER A 226 5.70 18.22 2.22
N LYS A 227 6.51 18.05 1.17
CA LYS A 227 6.61 16.80 0.44
C LYS A 227 8.08 16.45 0.23
N THR A 228 8.45 15.23 0.57
CA THR A 228 9.80 14.70 0.30
C THR A 228 9.87 14.27 -1.16
N ILE A 229 10.87 14.79 -1.86
CA ILE A 229 11.14 14.53 -3.28
C ILE A 229 12.55 13.99 -3.39
N THR A 230 12.69 12.95 -4.22
CA THR A 230 13.95 12.29 -4.53
C THR A 230 14.38 12.71 -5.92
N VAL A 231 15.52 13.39 -6.03
CA VAL A 231 16.12 13.72 -7.33
C VAL A 231 17.26 12.76 -7.59
N ILE A 232 17.14 12.01 -8.68
CA ILE A 232 18.12 11.02 -9.10
C ILE A 232 18.98 11.62 -10.21
N ASP A 233 20.30 11.40 -10.13
CA ASP A 233 21.20 11.68 -11.23
C ASP A 233 21.22 10.47 -12.18
N PRO A 234 20.61 10.56 -13.37
CA PRO A 234 20.54 9.42 -14.29
C PRO A 234 21.92 8.99 -14.81
N GLU A 235 22.90 9.91 -14.88
CA GLU A 235 24.25 9.58 -15.34
C GLU A 235 25.02 8.83 -14.25
N GLU A 236 24.94 9.29 -13.00
CA GLU A 236 25.59 8.62 -11.87
C GLU A 236 24.96 7.24 -11.60
N GLU A 237 23.63 7.12 -11.67
CA GLU A 237 22.95 5.83 -11.51
C GLU A 237 23.35 4.85 -12.62
N ALA A 238 23.44 5.31 -13.87
CA ALA A 238 23.89 4.48 -14.99
C ALA A 238 25.35 4.03 -14.80
N ARG A 239 26.23 4.90 -14.31
CA ARG A 239 27.63 4.55 -14.00
C ARG A 239 27.73 3.50 -12.91
N ILE A 240 26.99 3.66 -11.81
CA ILE A 240 26.97 2.69 -10.70
C ILE A 240 26.45 1.33 -11.18
N LYS A 241 25.36 1.32 -11.95
CA LYS A 241 24.81 0.08 -12.53
C LYS A 241 25.80 -0.61 -13.47
N ALA A 242 26.46 0.14 -14.34
CA ALA A 242 27.46 -0.41 -15.25
C ALA A 242 28.65 -1.01 -14.49
N GLU A 243 29.14 -0.35 -13.44
CA GLU A 243 30.22 -0.86 -12.59
C GLU A 243 29.80 -2.12 -11.80
N GLU A 244 28.55 -2.15 -11.31
CA GLU A 244 27.99 -3.32 -10.62
C GLU A 244 27.82 -4.51 -11.56
N GLU A 245 27.28 -4.30 -12.76
CA GLU A 245 27.17 -5.33 -13.80
C GLU A 245 28.53 -5.88 -14.22
N GLU A 246 29.55 -5.02 -14.35
CA GLU A 246 30.91 -5.45 -14.63
C GLU A 246 31.50 -6.28 -13.48
N ARG A 247 31.31 -5.85 -12.22
CA ARG A 247 31.70 -6.65 -11.05
C ARG A 247 31.05 -8.03 -11.03
N ILE A 248 29.75 -8.10 -11.27
CA ILE A 248 29.01 -9.37 -11.30
C ILE A 248 29.53 -10.27 -12.41
N ARG A 249 29.82 -9.73 -13.60
CA ARG A 249 30.40 -10.49 -14.71
C ARG A 249 31.77 -11.06 -14.35
N LEU A 250 32.65 -10.25 -13.77
CA LEU A 250 33.99 -10.69 -13.34
C LEU A 250 33.91 -11.77 -12.24
N GLU A 251 32.98 -11.65 -11.30
CA GLU A 251 32.76 -12.65 -10.26
C GLU A 251 32.24 -13.97 -10.84
N GLN A 252 31.29 -13.92 -11.79
CA GLN A 252 30.80 -15.10 -12.48
C GLN A 252 31.88 -15.80 -13.32
N GLU A 253 32.71 -15.03 -14.02
CA GLU A 253 33.85 -15.56 -14.77
C GLU A 253 34.87 -16.23 -13.83
N ALA A 254 35.16 -15.64 -12.66
CA ALA A 254 36.04 -16.24 -11.67
C ALA A 254 35.47 -17.54 -11.09
N GLN A 255 34.18 -17.58 -10.76
CA GLN A 255 33.50 -18.77 -10.26
C GLN A 255 33.47 -19.89 -11.32
N ALA A 256 33.21 -19.56 -12.58
CA ALA A 256 33.23 -20.52 -13.68
C ALA A 256 34.64 -21.08 -13.90
N ALA A 257 35.68 -20.24 -13.82
CA ALA A 257 37.07 -20.67 -13.92
C ALA A 257 37.48 -21.59 -12.75
N GLU A 258 37.03 -21.29 -11.53
CA GLU A 258 37.27 -22.14 -10.37
C GLU A 258 36.55 -23.49 -10.48
N GLN A 259 35.28 -23.50 -10.89
CA GLN A 259 34.53 -24.74 -11.13
C GLN A 259 35.18 -25.60 -12.21
N ALA A 260 35.64 -25.01 -13.31
CA ALA A 260 36.35 -25.73 -14.37
C ALA A 260 37.66 -26.36 -13.86
N ARG A 261 38.39 -25.68 -12.96
CA ARG A 261 39.59 -26.24 -12.34
C ARG A 261 39.27 -27.43 -11.43
N ILE A 262 38.21 -27.33 -10.61
CA ILE A 262 37.77 -28.42 -9.74
C ILE A 262 37.33 -29.63 -10.58
N GLU A 263 36.59 -29.41 -11.66
CA GLU A 263 36.16 -30.48 -12.57
C GLU A 263 37.35 -31.16 -13.25
N GLN A 264 38.35 -30.39 -13.69
CA GLN A 264 39.60 -30.96 -14.23
C GLN A 264 40.38 -31.78 -13.20
N GLU A 265 40.45 -31.31 -11.95
CA GLU A 265 41.11 -32.05 -10.86
C GLU A 265 40.36 -33.34 -10.52
N GLN A 266 39.03 -33.30 -10.46
CA GLN A 266 38.20 -34.49 -10.25
C GLN A 266 38.31 -35.49 -11.41
N ALA A 267 38.33 -35.01 -12.66
CA ALA A 267 38.53 -35.86 -13.83
C ALA A 267 39.91 -36.54 -13.81
N ALA A 268 40.97 -35.80 -13.45
CA ALA A 268 42.31 -36.34 -13.31
C ALA A 268 42.40 -37.37 -12.16
N ALA A 269 41.76 -37.10 -11.01
CA ALA A 269 41.69 -38.03 -9.90
C ALA A 269 40.93 -39.32 -10.25
N ALA A 270 39.79 -39.21 -10.94
CA ALA A 270 39.01 -40.35 -11.41
C ALA A 270 39.78 -41.21 -12.44
N GLU A 271 40.57 -40.57 -13.30
CA GLU A 271 41.46 -41.28 -14.23
C GLU A 271 42.58 -42.01 -13.50
N GLN A 272 43.23 -41.37 -12.52
CA GLN A 272 44.23 -42.03 -11.69
C GLN A 272 43.65 -43.21 -10.91
N GLU A 273 42.45 -43.08 -10.35
CA GLU A 273 41.77 -44.17 -9.66
C GLU A 273 41.45 -45.33 -10.61
N ARG A 274 40.97 -45.05 -11.83
CA ARG A 274 40.73 -46.07 -12.85
C ARG A 274 42.01 -46.82 -13.21
N ILE A 275 43.12 -46.10 -13.43
CA ILE A 275 44.43 -46.72 -13.72
C ILE A 275 44.89 -47.57 -12.53
N ALA A 276 44.73 -47.11 -11.30
CA ALA A 276 45.08 -47.86 -10.10
C ALA A 276 44.24 -49.14 -9.94
N GLN A 277 42.93 -49.07 -10.23
CA GLN A 277 42.04 -50.23 -10.23
C GLN A 277 42.42 -51.24 -11.32
N GLU A 278 42.76 -50.79 -12.52
CA GLU A 278 43.21 -51.65 -13.61
C GLU A 278 44.54 -52.36 -13.27
N GLN A 279 45.49 -51.63 -12.69
CA GLN A 279 46.76 -52.20 -12.22
C GLN A 279 46.54 -53.21 -11.09
N ALA A 280 45.68 -52.91 -10.12
CA ALA A 280 45.35 -53.83 -9.03
C ALA A 280 44.66 -55.10 -9.55
N ALA A 281 43.75 -54.98 -10.52
CA ALA A 281 43.11 -56.13 -11.17
C ALA A 281 44.12 -56.98 -11.96
N ALA A 282 45.07 -56.35 -12.66
CA ALA A 282 46.13 -57.07 -13.37
C ALA A 282 47.07 -57.80 -12.42
N GLN A 283 47.44 -57.18 -11.29
CA GLN A 283 48.23 -57.83 -10.24
C GLN A 283 47.48 -59.02 -9.62
N ALA A 284 46.20 -58.84 -9.26
CA ALA A 284 45.38 -59.92 -8.72
C ALA A 284 45.25 -61.09 -9.71
N ALA A 285 45.11 -60.82 -11.01
CA ALA A 285 45.09 -61.86 -12.05
C ALA A 285 46.42 -62.61 -12.16
N GLN A 286 47.56 -61.90 -12.05
CA GLN A 286 48.88 -62.53 -12.00
C GLN A 286 49.07 -63.39 -10.76
N GLU A 287 48.63 -62.92 -9.58
CA GLU A 287 48.68 -63.69 -8.33
C GLU A 287 47.83 -64.95 -8.41
N GLN A 288 46.60 -64.86 -8.94
CA GLN A 288 45.73 -66.00 -9.18
C GLN A 288 46.35 -67.02 -10.15
N ALA A 289 46.95 -66.55 -11.24
CA ALA A 289 47.67 -67.42 -12.18
C ALA A 289 48.89 -68.09 -11.53
N ALA A 290 49.62 -67.36 -10.67
CA ALA A 290 50.75 -67.92 -9.93
C ALA A 290 50.28 -68.97 -8.90
N GLN A 291 49.20 -68.73 -8.17
CA GLN A 291 48.62 -69.71 -7.24
C GLN A 291 48.14 -70.97 -7.95
N GLN A 292 47.45 -70.83 -9.08
CA GLN A 292 47.00 -71.97 -9.88
C GLN A 292 48.18 -72.80 -10.43
N SER A 293 49.34 -72.19 -10.68
CA SER A 293 50.57 -72.92 -11.04
C SER A 293 51.26 -73.62 -9.85
N GLN A 294 51.11 -73.10 -8.62
CA GLN A 294 51.64 -73.73 -7.41
C GLN A 294 50.78 -74.92 -6.94
N ASP A 295 49.46 -74.84 -7.17
CA ASP A 295 48.50 -75.91 -6.88
C ASP A 295 48.46 -77.02 -7.95
N ASP A 296 49.36 -77.02 -8.94
CA ASP A 296 49.44 -78.03 -10.00
C ASP A 296 50.46 -79.14 -9.64
N PRO A 297 50.01 -80.26 -9.03
CA PRO A 297 50.91 -81.26 -8.45
C PRO A 297 51.69 -82.03 -9.51
N ILE A 298 52.96 -82.33 -9.21
CA ILE A 298 53.83 -83.11 -10.10
C ILE A 298 53.42 -84.59 -10.05
N VAL A 299 53.15 -85.15 -11.23
CA VAL A 299 52.84 -86.57 -11.46
C VAL A 299 53.84 -87.18 -12.43
N TYR A 300 53.90 -88.52 -12.48
CA TYR A 300 54.94 -89.24 -13.21
C TYR A 300 54.35 -90.14 -14.28
N ILE A 301 54.95 -90.12 -15.48
CA ILE A 301 54.59 -91.02 -16.59
C ILE A 301 55.75 -91.96 -16.92
N THR A 302 55.44 -93.06 -17.60
CA THR A 302 56.43 -94.02 -18.11
C THR A 302 56.61 -93.86 -19.62
N ASN A 303 57.80 -94.16 -20.16
CA ASN A 303 58.15 -93.98 -21.59
C ASN A 303 57.19 -94.68 -22.58
N THR A 304 56.48 -95.73 -22.14
CA THR A 304 55.63 -96.57 -23.01
C THR A 304 54.21 -96.78 -22.46
N GLY A 305 53.88 -96.18 -21.32
CA GLY A 305 52.60 -96.40 -20.63
C GLY A 305 51.59 -95.28 -20.89
N ALA A 306 50.31 -95.65 -21.00
CA ALA A 306 49.20 -94.72 -21.16
C ALA A 306 48.66 -94.16 -19.82
N LYS A 307 49.35 -94.41 -18.70
CA LYS A 307 48.90 -94.04 -17.36
C LYS A 307 49.90 -93.15 -16.64
N TYR A 308 49.38 -92.22 -15.84
CA TYR A 308 50.18 -91.41 -14.93
C TYR A 308 50.08 -91.94 -13.49
N HIS A 309 51.12 -91.68 -12.71
CA HIS A 309 51.40 -92.32 -11.42
C HIS A 309 51.89 -91.30 -10.38
N SER A 310 51.82 -91.67 -9.09
CA SER A 310 52.50 -90.95 -8.00
C SER A 310 53.94 -91.45 -7.81
N ALA A 311 54.79 -90.67 -7.13
CA ALA A 311 56.25 -90.89 -7.03
C ALA A 311 56.67 -92.28 -6.51
N GLY A 312 55.81 -92.97 -5.75
CA GLY A 312 56.10 -94.26 -5.10
C GLY A 312 55.40 -95.47 -5.71
N CYS A 313 54.83 -95.36 -6.91
CA CYS A 313 54.05 -96.46 -7.49
C CYS A 313 54.93 -97.65 -7.89
N ARG A 314 54.54 -98.86 -7.45
CA ARG A 314 55.23 -100.13 -7.79
C ARG A 314 55.34 -100.41 -9.29
N THR A 315 54.44 -99.85 -10.10
CA THR A 315 54.40 -100.08 -11.56
C THR A 315 55.15 -99.01 -12.36
N LEU A 316 55.71 -97.99 -11.69
CA LEU A 316 56.49 -96.93 -12.32
C LEU A 316 57.88 -97.45 -12.68
N LYS A 317 58.11 -97.76 -13.97
CA LYS A 317 59.41 -98.28 -14.47
C LYS A 317 60.37 -97.20 -14.96
N SER A 318 59.84 -96.05 -15.37
CA SER A 318 60.58 -94.85 -15.79
C SER A 318 59.92 -93.64 -15.16
N LYS A 319 60.71 -92.63 -14.81
CA LYS A 319 60.28 -91.46 -14.04
C LYS A 319 60.43 -90.21 -14.91
N ILE A 320 59.39 -89.84 -15.66
CA ILE A 320 59.31 -88.55 -16.35
C ILE A 320 58.35 -87.66 -15.55
N GLU A 321 58.85 -86.50 -15.12
CA GLU A 321 58.08 -85.51 -14.38
C GLU A 321 57.20 -84.71 -15.32
N LYS A 322 55.92 -84.62 -14.97
CA LYS A 322 54.90 -83.84 -15.66
C LYS A 322 53.97 -83.18 -14.65
N HIS A 323 53.44 -82.00 -14.97
CA HIS A 323 52.38 -81.39 -14.18
C HIS A 323 51.04 -82.09 -14.41
N LEU A 324 50.18 -82.14 -13.39
CA LEU A 324 48.88 -82.81 -13.46
C LEU A 324 48.02 -82.20 -14.58
N SER A 325 48.07 -80.87 -14.76
CA SER A 325 47.37 -80.18 -15.85
C SER A 325 47.77 -80.64 -17.26
N GLU A 326 49.04 -81.02 -17.49
CA GLU A 326 49.54 -81.47 -18.79
C GLU A 326 49.12 -82.91 -19.14
N VAL A 327 48.92 -83.76 -18.12
CA VAL A 327 48.59 -85.18 -18.33
C VAL A 327 47.09 -85.45 -18.25
N ARG A 328 46.34 -84.58 -17.55
CA ARG A 328 44.88 -84.70 -17.38
C ARG A 328 44.20 -84.55 -18.74
N GLY A 329 43.47 -85.59 -19.15
CA GLY A 329 42.80 -85.67 -20.46
C GLY A 329 43.62 -86.35 -21.56
N VAL A 330 44.92 -86.57 -21.35
CA VAL A 330 45.82 -87.28 -22.29
C VAL A 330 46.20 -88.67 -21.79
N TYR A 331 46.40 -88.83 -20.47
CA TYR A 331 46.77 -90.09 -19.82
C TYR A 331 45.73 -90.48 -18.75
N GLU A 332 45.53 -91.78 -18.54
CA GLU A 332 44.57 -92.27 -17.53
C GLU A 332 45.22 -92.42 -16.13
N PRO A 333 44.48 -92.20 -15.03
CA PRO A 333 45.01 -92.40 -13.68
C PRO A 333 45.31 -93.87 -13.41
N CYS A 334 46.46 -94.15 -12.80
CA CYS A 334 46.79 -95.51 -12.37
C CYS A 334 45.92 -95.94 -11.18
N GLY A 335 45.06 -96.95 -11.40
CA GLY A 335 44.21 -97.55 -10.36
C GLY A 335 44.94 -98.32 -9.24
N ILE A 336 46.28 -98.35 -9.24
CA ILE A 336 47.07 -98.97 -8.16
C ILE A 336 47.56 -97.91 -7.17
N CYS A 337 48.09 -96.79 -7.66
CA CYS A 337 48.64 -95.74 -6.81
C CYS A 337 47.72 -94.54 -6.60
N HIS A 338 46.54 -94.52 -7.23
CA HIS A 338 45.50 -93.50 -7.09
C HIS A 338 46.07 -92.07 -7.04
N PRO A 339 46.79 -91.63 -8.10
CA PRO A 339 47.36 -90.29 -8.14
C PRO A 339 46.26 -89.22 -8.09
N PRO A 340 46.60 -87.98 -7.69
CA PRO A 340 45.63 -86.86 -7.69
C PRO A 340 45.03 -86.68 -9.10
N GLN A 341 43.74 -86.34 -9.17
CA GLN A 341 42.95 -86.25 -10.42
C GLN A 341 42.48 -84.83 -10.73
#